data_AF-A0A839IRX4-F1
#
_entry.id   AF-A0A839IRX4-F1
#
_cell.length_a   1.000
_cell.length_b   1.000
_cell.length_c   1.000
_cell.angle_alpha   90.00
_cell.angle_beta   90.00
_cell.angle_gamma   90.00
#
_symmetry.space_group_name_H-M   'P 1'
#
loop_
_entity.id
_entity.type
_entity.pdbx_description
1 polymer ?
#
loop_
_entity_poly.entity_id
_entity_poly.type
_entity_poly.pdbx_seq_one_letter_code
_entity_poly.pdbx_strand_id
1 'polypeptide(L)' 'MMTLQKFQQKRYVDEVVEMDKDSWWVYRRSVDFNGTTSPSARIVFFAKSKDAVESWLSAQQ' A
#
# COMPACT_ATOMS: atom_id res chain seq x y z
N MET A 1 26.35 -5.90 22.86
CA MET A 1 26.20 -4.97 21.73
C MET A 1 24.84 -5.23 21.10
N MET A 2 23.82 -4.42 21.39
CA MET A 2 22.48 -4.60 20.83
C MET A 2 22.46 -4.05 19.40
N THR A 3 22.26 -4.91 18.41
CA THR A 3 21.89 -4.50 17.06
C THR A 3 20.48 -3.92 17.10
N LEU A 4 20.37 -2.60 16.92
CA LEU A 4 19.09 -1.97 16.59
C LEU A 4 18.59 -2.63 15.29
N GLN A 5 17.53 -3.42 15.39
CA GLN A 5 16.81 -3.89 14.22
C GLN A 5 16.45 -2.66 13.39
N LYS A 6 16.93 -2.60 12.15
CA LYS A 6 16.68 -1.49 11.23
C LYS A 6 15.15 -1.36 11.10
N PHE A 7 14.57 -0.37 11.75
CA PHE A 7 13.18 0.00 11.51
C PHE A 7 13.10 0.51 10.08
N GLN A 8 12.59 -0.32 9.17
CA GLN A 8 12.32 0.14 7.82
C GLN A 8 11.06 1.00 7.87
N GLN A 9 11.26 2.30 7.84
CA GLN A 9 10.17 3.26 7.75
C GLN A 9 9.36 2.97 6.48
N LYS A 10 8.10 2.54 6.63
CA LYS A 10 7.15 2.53 5.50
C LYS A 10 6.94 3.98 5.07
N ARG A 11 7.33 4.29 3.83
CA ARG A 11 7.19 5.62 3.20
C ARG A 11 6.09 5.62 2.15
N TYR A 12 5.02 4.88 2.41
CA TYR A 12 3.86 4.87 1.54
C TYR A 12 2.60 4.48 2.31
N VAL A 13 1.46 4.84 1.74
CA VAL A 13 0.13 4.42 2.16
C VAL A 13 -0.54 3.74 0.97
N ASP A 14 -1.18 2.61 1.24
CA ASP A 14 -2.01 1.88 0.28
C ASP A 14 -3.49 2.15 0.55
N GLU A 15 -4.22 2.52 -0.49
CA GLU A 15 -5.64 2.79 -0.50
C GLU A 15 -6.32 1.76 -1.41
N VAL A 16 -7.28 1.02 -0.86
CA VAL A 16 -8.03 -0.01 -1.61
C VAL A 16 -9.36 0.58 -2.06
N VAL A 17 -9.65 0.52 -3.35
CA VAL A 17 -10.86 1.08 -3.96
C VAL A 17 -11.53 0.02 -4.83
N GLU A 18 -12.83 -0.17 -4.62
CA GLU A 18 -13.68 -0.93 -5.55
C GLU A 18 -14.11 0.01 -6.68
N MET A 19 -13.65 -0.27 -7.89
CA MET A 19 -13.91 0.56 -9.07
C MET A 19 -15.20 0.15 -9.79
N ASP A 20 -15.53 -1.14 -9.71
CA ASP A 20 -16.74 -1.75 -10.23
C ASP A 20 -16.94 -3.10 -9.53
N LYS A 21 -18.06 -3.77 -9.78
CA LYS A 21 -18.29 -5.15 -9.34
C LYS A 21 -17.12 -6.03 -9.76
N ASP A 22 -16.56 -6.74 -8.80
CA ASP A 22 -15.41 -7.64 -9.00
C ASP A 22 -14.19 -6.92 -9.61
N SER A 23 -14.00 -5.63 -9.29
CA SER A 23 -12.87 -4.82 -9.77
C SER A 23 -12.29 -3.99 -8.63
N TRP A 24 -11.20 -4.47 -8.05
CA TRP A 24 -10.54 -3.88 -6.88
C TRP A 24 -9.15 -3.40 -7.22
N TRP A 25 -8.85 -2.14 -6.86
CA TRP A 25 -7.62 -1.44 -7.23
C TRP A 25 -6.92 -0.98 -5.96
N VAL A 26 -5.59 -1.11 -5.93
CA VAL A 26 -4.76 -0.60 -4.84
C VAL A 26 -3.94 0.57 -5.34
N TYR A 27 -4.22 1.73 -4.79
CA TYR A 27 -3.49 2.97 -5.02
C TYR A 27 -2.42 3.14 -3.95
N ARG A 28 -1.18 3.36 -4.36
CA ARG A 28 -0.07 3.67 -3.46
C ARG A 28 0.32 5.13 -3.59
N ARG A 29 0.37 5.84 -2.46
CA ARG A 29 0.93 7.18 -2.34
C ARG A 29 2.22 7.10 -1.56
N SER A 30 3.25 7.81 -2.01
CA SER A 30 4.48 7.95 -1.23
C SER A 30 4.24 8.88 -0.05
N VAL A 31 4.94 8.67 1.05
CA VAL A 31 4.97 9.56 2.23
C VAL A 31 6.34 10.22 2.24
N ASP A 32 6.35 11.54 2.09
CA ASP A 32 7.56 12.35 2.15
C ASP A 32 8.09 12.44 3.58
N PHE A 33 9.32 12.93 3.75
CA PHE A 33 10.01 12.99 5.04
C PHE A 33 9.29 13.85 6.10
N ASN A 34 8.48 14.80 5.66
CA ASN A 34 7.63 15.66 6.49
C ASN A 34 6.27 15.01 6.85
N GLY A 35 6.03 13.76 6.43
CA GLY A 35 4.78 13.04 6.65
C GLY A 35 3.66 13.38 5.67
N THR A 36 3.89 14.25 4.67
CA THR A 36 2.88 14.55 3.65
C THR A 36 2.81 13.42 2.62
N THR A 37 1.60 13.10 2.16
CA THR A 37 1.39 12.14 1.08
C THR A 37 1.55 12.79 -0.28
N SER A 38 2.13 12.06 -1.23
CA SER A 38 2.25 12.56 -2.59
C SER A 38 0.87 12.82 -3.21
N PRO A 39 0.70 13.94 -3.95
CA PRO A 39 -0.59 14.27 -4.57
C PRO A 39 -0.98 13.26 -5.66
N SER A 40 0.02 12.69 -6.34
CA SER A 40 -0.16 11.60 -7.29
C SER A 40 -0.17 10.25 -6.57
N ALA A 41 -1.13 9.39 -6.91
CA ALA A 41 -1.12 7.97 -6.58
C ALA A 41 -0.77 7.13 -7.80
N ARG A 42 -0.19 5.95 -7.58
CA ARG A 42 0.03 4.93 -8.63
C ARG A 42 -0.73 3.66 -8.28
N ILE A 43 -1.20 2.94 -9.29
CA ILE A 43 -1.82 1.63 -9.09
C ILE A 43 -0.69 0.61 -8.95
N VAL A 44 -0.70 -0.14 -7.85
CA VAL A 44 0.33 -1.15 -7.55
C VAL A 44 -0.20 -2.58 -7.60
N PHE A 45 -1.53 -2.73 -7.55
CA PHE A 45 -2.19 -4.01 -7.62
C PHE A 45 -3.63 -3.83 -8.11
N PHE A 46 -4.14 -4.83 -8.81
CA PHE A 46 -5.54 -4.94 -9.19
C PHE A 46 -5.98 -6.40 -9.07
N ALA A 47 -7.21 -6.63 -8.63
CA ALA A 47 -7.75 -7.97 -8.50
C ALA A 47 -9.27 -7.99 -8.71
N LYS A 48 -9.79 -9.19 -8.93
CA LYS A 48 -11.24 -9.40 -9.09
C LYS A 48 -12.00 -9.55 -7.79
N SER A 49 -11.31 -9.72 -6.67
CA SER A 49 -11.94 -9.89 -5.36
C SER A 49 -11.17 -9.14 -4.30
N LYS A 50 -11.90 -8.74 -3.26
CA LYS A 50 -11.32 -8.12 -2.08
C LYS A 50 -10.33 -9.06 -1.36
N ASP A 51 -10.65 -10.35 -1.26
CA ASP A 51 -9.80 -11.35 -0.61
C ASP A 51 -8.40 -11.46 -1.26
N ALA A 52 -8.33 -11.30 -2.58
CA ALA A 52 -7.05 -11.28 -3.30
C ALA A 52 -6.25 -10.01 -3.00
N VAL A 53 -6.91 -8.86 -2.82
CA VAL A 53 -6.26 -7.62 -2.36
C VAL A 53 -5.75 -7.77 -0.93
N GLU A 54 -6.56 -8.34 -0.04
CA GLU A 54 -6.17 -8.55 1.36
C GLU A 54 -4.99 -9.51 1.47
N SER A 55 -5.01 -10.62 0.73
CA SER A 55 -3.89 -11.58 0.66
C SER A 55 -2.60 -10.89 0.17
N TRP A 56 -2.70 -10.02 -0.84
CA TRP A 56 -1.57 -9.26 -1.34
C TRP A 56 -1.05 -8.24 -0.31
N LEU A 57 -1.95 -7.54 0.41
CA LEU A 57 -1.57 -6.60 1.47
C LEU A 57 -0.84 -7.29 2.63
N SER A 58 -1.27 -8.49 3.02
CA SER A 58 -0.59 -9.29 4.04
C SER A 58 0.82 -9.71 3.62
N ALA A 59 1.05 -9.96 2.33
CA ALA A 59 2.38 -10.30 1.81
C ALA A 59 3.34 -9.08 1.74
N GLN A 60 2.85 -7.85 1.93
CA GLN A 60 3.64 -6.61 1.92
C GLN A 60 4.10 -6.17 3.32
N GLN A 61 3.78 -6.94 4.37
CA GLN A 61 4.11 -6.61 5.77
C GLN A 61 5.45 -7.17 6.20
#